data_AF-A0A976Q4G5-F1
#
_entry.id   AF-A0A976Q4G5-F1
#
_cell.length_a   1.000
_cell.length_b   1.000
_cell.length_c   1.000
_cell.angle_alpha   90.00
_cell.angle_beta   90.00
_cell.angle_gamma   90.00
#
_symmetry.space_group_name_H-M   'P 1'
#
loop_
_entity.id
_entity.type
_entity.pdbx_description
1 polymer ?
#
loop_
_entity_poly.entity_id
_entity_poly.type
_entity_poly.pdbx_seq_one_letter_code
_entity_poly.pdbx_strand_id
1 'polypeptide(L)'
;MRFWSGPFPRAAARDLTIKYTSLLQIAALEPGAGRARRLRRAATRWPGALREAELVGPRVCQERRDAIARVVAQAAPDALRRPSPPTLSRADWRRLGAGFAPLWYELHQMFADQLSWRAARRGEPSWALHDPLQSFVAWLPVAARERWGEASTLATLAGSTMSVGHAYARLALRSGLAETELRKQLFADLPRPEEARTLSAGEAEG
;
A
#
# COMPACT_ATOMS: atom_id res chain seq x y z
N MET A 1 5.45 14.80 -14.13
CA MET A 1 5.24 13.79 -13.07
C MET A 1 4.77 12.46 -13.69
N ARG A 2 5.68 11.50 -13.93
CA ARG A 2 5.38 10.24 -14.67
C ARG A 2 4.43 9.27 -13.94
N PHE A 3 4.28 9.39 -12.62
CA PHE A 3 3.47 8.45 -11.83
C PHE A 3 2.00 8.48 -12.23
N TRP A 4 1.34 9.65 -12.11
CA TRP A 4 -0.10 9.78 -12.34
C TRP A 4 -0.51 9.58 -13.79
N SER A 5 0.34 9.95 -14.74
CA SER A 5 0.09 9.77 -16.17
C SER A 5 0.21 8.31 -16.63
N GLY A 6 0.85 7.44 -15.84
CA GLY A 6 1.01 6.03 -16.20
C GLY A 6 -0.27 5.21 -16.03
N PRO A 7 -0.38 4.06 -16.72
CA PRO A 7 -1.53 3.17 -16.59
C PRO A 7 -1.60 2.53 -15.19
N PHE A 8 -2.81 2.27 -14.70
CA PHE A 8 -3.03 1.40 -13.56
C PHE A 8 -3.49 0.01 -14.02
N PRO A 9 -2.73 -1.07 -13.76
CA PRO A 9 -3.05 -2.39 -14.29
C PRO A 9 -4.41 -2.92 -13.80
N ARG A 10 -5.20 -3.52 -14.71
CA ARG A 10 -6.47 -4.18 -14.34
C ARG A 10 -6.28 -5.29 -13.32
N ALA A 11 -5.21 -6.08 -13.48
CA ALA A 11 -4.88 -7.12 -12.53
C ALA A 11 -4.64 -6.55 -11.13
N ALA A 12 -4.05 -5.36 -11.01
CA ALA A 12 -3.84 -4.67 -9.74
C ALA A 12 -5.16 -4.19 -9.12
N ALA A 13 -6.07 -3.64 -9.93
CA ALA A 13 -7.41 -3.28 -9.48
C ALA A 13 -8.16 -4.51 -8.92
N ARG A 14 -8.16 -5.62 -9.66
CA ARG A 14 -8.76 -6.88 -9.22
C ARG A 14 -8.12 -7.40 -7.93
N ASP A 15 -6.80 -7.35 -7.84
CA ASP A 15 -6.06 -7.80 -6.66
C ASP A 15 -6.39 -6.97 -5.41
N LEU A 16 -6.54 -5.64 -5.55
CA LEU A 16 -7.00 -4.78 -4.46
C LEU A 16 -8.46 -5.03 -4.07
N THR A 17 -9.36 -5.33 -5.01
CA THR A 17 -10.72 -5.76 -4.66
C THR A 17 -10.70 -7.04 -3.82
N ILE A 18 -9.86 -8.01 -4.20
CA ILE A 18 -9.67 -9.26 -3.44
C ILE A 18 -9.09 -8.95 -2.05
N LYS A 19 -8.11 -8.03 -1.96
CA LYS A 19 -7.55 -7.56 -0.70
C LYS A 19 -8.62 -7.03 0.24
N TYR A 20 -9.37 -6.00 -0.16
CA TYR A 20 -10.36 -5.38 0.73
C TYR A 20 -11.49 -6.35 1.09
N THR A 21 -11.92 -7.20 0.15
CA THR A 21 -12.88 -8.27 0.46
C THR A 21 -12.33 -9.22 1.53
N SER A 22 -11.06 -9.61 1.41
CA SER A 22 -10.40 -10.48 2.40
C SER A 22 -10.27 -9.80 3.76
N LEU A 23 -9.90 -8.51 3.79
CA LEU A 23 -9.78 -7.74 5.04
C LEU A 23 -11.12 -7.60 5.75
N LEU A 24 -12.22 -7.38 5.01
CA LEU A 24 -13.57 -7.35 5.57
C LEU A 24 -13.98 -8.70 6.17
N GLN A 25 -13.73 -9.80 5.44
CA GLN A 25 -13.99 -11.16 5.95
C GLN A 25 -13.18 -11.47 7.22
N ILE A 26 -11.94 -10.98 7.30
CA ILE A 26 -11.10 -11.16 8.48
C ILE A 26 -11.58 -10.28 9.64
N ALA A 27 -12.05 -9.07 9.36
CA ALA A 27 -12.58 -8.15 10.37
C ALA A 27 -13.88 -8.67 11.02
N ALA A 28 -14.67 -9.46 10.29
CA ALA A 28 -15.88 -10.12 10.80
C ALA A 28 -15.59 -11.34 11.71
N LEU A 29 -14.32 -11.73 11.88
CA LEU A 29 -13.95 -12.78 12.82
C LEU A 29 -13.79 -12.20 14.23
N GLU A 30 -14.13 -13.02 15.22
CA GLU A 30 -13.83 -12.73 16.61
C GLU A 30 -12.35 -12.38 16.82
N PRO A 31 -12.06 -11.33 17.61
CA PRO A 31 -10.69 -11.02 18.02
C PRO A 31 -10.00 -12.24 18.64
N GLY A 32 -8.76 -12.50 18.24
CA GLY A 32 -7.97 -13.60 18.80
C GLY A 32 -7.01 -14.25 17.80
N ALA A 33 -6.47 -15.40 18.18
CA ALA A 33 -5.41 -16.10 17.44
C ALA A 33 -5.82 -16.47 16.01
N GLY A 34 -7.10 -16.81 15.79
CA GLY A 34 -7.64 -17.12 14.46
C GLY A 34 -7.59 -15.92 13.52
N ARG A 35 -8.09 -14.76 13.97
CA ARG A 35 -8.04 -13.50 13.22
C ARG A 35 -6.60 -13.06 12.98
N ALA A 36 -5.75 -13.11 14.00
CA ALA A 36 -4.33 -12.76 13.89
C ALA A 36 -3.57 -13.64 12.89
N ARG A 37 -3.86 -14.94 12.83
CA ARG A 37 -3.28 -15.87 11.85
C ARG A 37 -3.70 -15.51 10.42
N ARG A 38 -4.99 -15.18 10.20
CA ARG A 38 -5.46 -14.77 8.88
C ARG A 38 -4.91 -13.42 8.43
N LEU A 39 -4.78 -12.45 9.33
CA LEU A 39 -4.12 -11.17 9.04
C LEU A 39 -2.67 -11.38 8.62
N ARG A 40 -1.91 -12.22 9.34
CA ARG A 40 -0.53 -12.57 8.96
C ARG A 40 -0.45 -13.21 7.57
N ARG A 41 -1.38 -14.13 7.26
CA ARG A 41 -1.47 -14.73 5.92
C ARG A 41 -1.84 -13.72 4.84
N ALA A 42 -2.74 -12.78 5.12
CA ALA A 42 -3.05 -11.70 4.18
C ALA A 42 -1.84 -10.79 3.94
N ALA A 43 -1.07 -10.49 4.99
CA ALA A 43 0.12 -9.66 4.93
C ALA A 43 1.28 -10.28 4.11
N THR A 44 1.28 -11.60 3.86
CA THR A 44 2.26 -12.20 2.94
C THR A 44 1.98 -11.86 1.48
N ARG A 45 0.70 -11.73 1.10
CA ARG A 45 0.28 -11.32 -0.25
C ARG A 45 0.25 -9.80 -0.41
N TRP A 46 -0.20 -9.09 0.63
CA TRP A 46 -0.27 -7.63 0.66
C TRP A 46 0.52 -7.09 1.85
N PRO A 47 1.84 -6.96 1.73
CA PRO A 47 2.65 -6.39 2.80
C PRO A 47 2.11 -5.03 3.24
N GLY A 48 2.02 -4.79 4.55
CA GLY A 48 1.40 -3.58 5.11
C GLY A 48 -0.12 -3.65 5.32
N ALA A 49 -0.81 -4.68 4.82
CA ALA A 49 -2.26 -4.85 5.03
C ALA A 49 -2.65 -5.03 6.50
N LEU A 50 -1.76 -5.54 7.35
CA LEU A 50 -1.99 -5.61 8.81
C LEU A 50 -2.09 -4.20 9.40
N ARG A 51 -1.10 -3.34 9.12
CA ARG A 51 -1.08 -1.96 9.61
C ARG A 51 -2.27 -1.17 9.08
N GLU A 52 -2.64 -1.39 7.83
CA GLU A 52 -3.83 -0.78 7.25
C GLU A 52 -5.10 -1.26 7.95
N ALA A 53 -5.30 -2.57 8.13
CA ALA A 53 -6.48 -3.11 8.79
C ALA A 53 -6.64 -2.60 10.24
N GLU A 54 -5.53 -2.44 10.96
CA GLU A 54 -5.50 -1.87 12.31
C GLU A 54 -5.83 -0.36 12.32
N LEU A 55 -5.32 0.39 11.34
CA LEU A 55 -5.43 1.84 11.32
C LEU A 55 -6.74 2.37 10.73
N VAL A 56 -7.23 1.76 9.65
CA VAL A 56 -8.38 2.29 8.90
C VAL A 56 -9.70 1.61 9.27
N GLY A 57 -9.63 0.41 9.85
CA GLY A 57 -10.80 -0.35 10.25
C GLY A 57 -11.65 -0.89 9.07
N PRO A 58 -12.71 -1.67 9.38
CA PRO A 58 -13.54 -2.33 8.38
C PRO A 58 -14.36 -1.35 7.53
N ARG A 59 -14.82 -0.23 8.10
CA ARG A 59 -15.61 0.79 7.38
C ARG A 59 -14.83 1.36 6.20
N VAL A 60 -13.59 1.82 6.42
CA VAL A 60 -12.76 2.36 5.33
C VAL A 60 -12.40 1.27 4.31
N CYS A 61 -12.18 0.03 4.75
CA CYS A 61 -11.99 -1.10 3.83
C CYS A 61 -13.21 -1.30 2.90
N GLN A 62 -14.43 -1.16 3.43
CA GLN A 62 -15.68 -1.24 2.66
C GLN A 62 -15.78 -0.08 1.67
N GLU A 63 -15.56 1.16 2.13
CA GLU A 63 -15.59 2.37 1.28
C GLU A 63 -14.58 2.26 0.12
N ARG A 64 -13.37 1.74 0.40
CA ARG A 64 -12.33 1.51 -0.61
C ARG A 64 -12.71 0.42 -1.62
N ARG A 65 -13.26 -0.70 -1.16
CA ARG A 65 -13.78 -1.76 -2.05
C ARG A 65 -14.81 -1.18 -3.01
N ASP A 66 -15.75 -0.40 -2.50
CA ASP A 66 -16.85 0.15 -3.28
C ASP A 66 -16.37 1.25 -4.23
N ALA A 67 -15.40 2.07 -3.82
CA ALA A 67 -14.75 3.04 -4.70
C ALA A 67 -14.07 2.35 -5.90
N ILE A 68 -13.32 1.27 -5.66
CA ILE A 68 -12.71 0.48 -6.74
C ILE A 68 -13.79 -0.08 -7.68
N ALA A 69 -14.86 -0.65 -7.13
CA ALA A 69 -15.96 -1.19 -7.93
C ALA A 69 -16.64 -0.12 -8.80
N ARG A 70 -16.88 1.09 -8.27
CA ARG A 70 -17.43 2.22 -9.02
C ARG A 70 -16.52 2.64 -10.17
N VAL A 71 -15.21 2.79 -9.92
CA VAL A 71 -14.24 3.13 -10.97
C VAL A 71 -14.22 2.08 -12.07
N VAL A 72 -14.23 0.80 -11.72
CA VAL A 72 -14.27 -0.30 -12.69
C VAL A 72 -15.55 -0.28 -13.52
N ALA A 73 -16.71 -0.05 -12.91
CA ALA A 73 -17.98 0.06 -13.63
C ALA A 73 -18.01 1.25 -14.59
N GLN A 74 -17.52 2.42 -14.15
CA GLN A 74 -17.48 3.64 -14.96
C GLN A 74 -16.43 3.57 -16.09
N ALA A 75 -15.36 2.79 -15.92
CA ALA A 75 -14.37 2.55 -16.97
C ALA A 75 -14.86 1.59 -18.06
N ALA A 76 -15.98 0.91 -17.80
CA ALA A 76 -16.52 -0.17 -18.62
C ALA A 76 -18.01 -0.02 -19.01
N PRO A 77 -18.56 1.18 -19.37
CA PRO A 77 -19.97 1.27 -19.78
C PRO A 77 -20.22 0.49 -21.08
N ASP A 78 -19.26 0.52 -22.01
CA ASP A 78 -19.30 -0.11 -23.34
C ASP A 78 -18.34 -1.31 -23.49
N ALA A 79 -17.78 -1.83 -22.39
CA ALA A 79 -16.81 -2.94 -22.42
C ALA A 79 -17.38 -4.24 -23.00
N LEU A 80 -18.70 -4.37 -23.10
CA LEU A 80 -19.37 -5.48 -23.79
C LEU A 80 -19.13 -5.50 -25.31
N ARG A 81 -18.67 -4.39 -25.91
CA ARG A 81 -18.41 -4.28 -27.36
C ARG A 81 -16.93 -4.23 -27.75
N ARG A 82 -16.01 -4.13 -26.79
CA ARG A 82 -14.57 -4.08 -27.07
C ARG A 82 -13.83 -5.20 -26.33
N PRO A 83 -13.07 -6.04 -27.04
CA PRO A 83 -12.30 -7.14 -26.44
C PRO A 83 -11.22 -6.66 -25.45
N SER A 84 -10.90 -5.37 -25.46
CA SER A 84 -10.08 -4.73 -24.43
C SER A 84 -10.57 -3.29 -24.22
N PRO A 85 -11.29 -2.98 -23.11
CA PRO A 85 -11.59 -1.60 -22.76
C PRO A 85 -10.29 -0.75 -22.63
N PRO A 86 -10.34 0.57 -22.47
CA PRO A 86 -9.14 1.33 -22.13
C PRO A 86 -8.60 0.94 -20.74
N THR A 87 -7.27 1.01 -20.57
CA THR A 87 -6.65 0.95 -19.23
C THR A 87 -6.63 2.36 -18.68
N LEU A 88 -7.37 2.61 -17.60
CA LEU A 88 -7.39 3.92 -16.94
C LEU A 88 -5.98 4.32 -16.47
N SER A 89 -5.67 5.61 -16.57
CA SER A 89 -4.46 6.17 -15.98
C SER A 89 -4.59 6.25 -14.45
N ARG A 90 -3.47 6.27 -13.71
CA ARG A 90 -3.52 6.49 -12.25
C ARG A 90 -4.21 7.82 -11.89
N ALA A 91 -4.11 8.84 -12.75
CA ALA A 91 -4.81 10.12 -12.62
C ALA A 91 -6.33 9.97 -12.71
N ASP A 92 -6.84 9.11 -13.60
CA ASP A 92 -8.28 8.82 -13.70
C ASP A 92 -8.79 8.17 -12.42
N TRP A 93 -8.05 7.19 -11.89
CA TRP A 93 -8.37 6.56 -10.59
C TRP A 93 -8.47 7.60 -9.47
N ARG A 94 -7.55 8.56 -9.44
CA ARG A 94 -7.59 9.66 -8.47
C ARG A 94 -8.82 10.56 -8.67
N ARG A 95 -9.10 10.98 -9.90
CA ARG A 95 -10.27 11.83 -10.24
C ARG A 95 -11.60 11.16 -9.88
N LEU A 96 -11.68 9.85 -10.00
CA LEU A 96 -12.87 9.06 -9.69
C LEU A 96 -12.96 8.62 -8.20
N GLY A 97 -12.14 9.21 -7.32
CA GLY A 97 -12.21 8.98 -5.88
C GLY A 97 -11.54 7.70 -5.38
N ALA A 98 -10.75 7.03 -6.23
CA ALA A 98 -9.99 5.81 -5.88
C ALA A 98 -8.47 6.01 -5.99
N GLY A 99 -7.97 7.22 -5.71
CA GLY A 99 -6.55 7.57 -5.79
C GLY A 99 -5.64 6.74 -4.86
N PHE A 100 -6.19 6.21 -3.77
CA PHE A 100 -5.49 5.31 -2.85
C PHE A 100 -5.09 3.99 -3.52
N ALA A 101 -5.81 3.53 -4.55
CA ALA A 101 -5.58 2.20 -5.13
C ALA A 101 -4.21 2.12 -5.84
N PRO A 102 -3.87 3.02 -6.77
CA PRO A 102 -2.52 3.08 -7.33
C PRO A 102 -1.41 3.26 -6.30
N LEU A 103 -1.66 4.02 -5.22
CA LEU A 103 -0.69 4.25 -4.15
C LEU A 103 -0.42 2.97 -3.36
N TRP A 104 -1.47 2.27 -2.92
CA TRP A 104 -1.35 1.01 -2.19
C TRP A 104 -0.68 -0.08 -3.03
N TYR A 105 -1.04 -0.19 -4.31
CA TYR A 105 -0.41 -1.16 -5.21
C TYR A 105 1.11 -0.96 -5.33
N GLU A 106 1.56 0.28 -5.43
CA GLU A 106 3.00 0.60 -5.51
C GLU A 106 3.68 0.37 -4.17
N LEU A 107 3.02 0.73 -3.07
CA LEU A 107 3.56 0.52 -1.73
C LEU A 107 3.69 -0.97 -1.38
N HIS A 108 2.72 -1.80 -1.75
CA HIS A 108 2.80 -3.26 -1.56
C HIS A 108 3.99 -3.86 -2.30
N GLN A 109 4.27 -3.41 -3.52
CA GLN A 109 5.43 -3.87 -4.29
C GLN A 109 6.74 -3.41 -3.64
N MET A 110 6.83 -2.16 -3.20
CA MET A 110 8.00 -1.67 -2.46
C MET A 110 8.24 -2.49 -1.19
N PHE A 111 7.20 -2.75 -0.40
CA PHE A 111 7.35 -3.59 0.78
C PHE A 111 7.74 -5.02 0.44
N ALA A 112 7.20 -5.60 -0.63
CA ALA A 112 7.59 -6.92 -1.11
C ALA A 112 9.07 -6.97 -1.52
N ASP A 113 9.58 -5.94 -2.20
CA ASP A 113 10.98 -5.81 -2.56
C ASP A 113 11.88 -5.81 -1.30
N GLN A 114 11.54 -4.99 -0.29
CA GLN A 114 12.30 -4.91 0.96
C GLN A 114 12.27 -6.22 1.75
N LEU A 115 11.11 -6.87 1.83
CA LEU A 115 10.96 -8.15 2.51
C LEU A 115 11.77 -9.25 1.80
N SER A 116 11.75 -9.28 0.48
CA SER A 116 12.47 -10.26 -0.32
C SER A 116 13.98 -10.07 -0.21
N TRP A 117 14.45 -8.82 -0.26
CA TRP A 117 15.86 -8.50 -0.01
C TRP A 117 16.32 -8.95 1.38
N ARG A 118 15.54 -8.65 2.43
CA ARG A 118 15.85 -9.10 3.80
C ARG A 118 15.84 -10.62 3.92
N ALA A 119 14.90 -11.30 3.26
CA ALA A 119 14.82 -12.75 3.28
C ALA A 119 16.02 -13.42 2.60
N ALA A 120 16.50 -12.87 1.47
CA ALA A 120 17.67 -13.35 0.75
C ALA A 120 18.98 -13.26 1.57
N ARG A 121 18.99 -12.44 2.63
CA ARG A 121 20.15 -12.16 3.48
C ARG A 121 19.98 -12.65 4.90
N ARG A 122 18.99 -13.51 5.13
CA ARG A 122 18.72 -14.05 6.47
C ARG A 122 19.91 -14.90 6.92
N GLY A 123 20.51 -14.52 8.03
CA GLY A 123 21.72 -15.19 8.57
C GLY A 123 23.03 -14.46 8.27
N GLU A 124 23.01 -13.41 7.43
CA GLU A 124 24.16 -12.51 7.29
C GLU A 124 24.30 -11.64 8.56
N PRO A 125 25.51 -11.47 9.10
CA PRO A 125 25.72 -10.57 10.22
C PRO A 125 25.47 -9.12 9.81
N SER A 126 24.95 -8.30 10.72
CA SER A 126 24.54 -6.91 10.44
C SER A 126 25.68 -6.01 9.95
N TRP A 127 26.92 -6.33 10.29
CA TRP A 127 28.11 -5.60 9.82
C TRP A 127 28.53 -5.97 8.39
N ALA A 128 28.00 -7.06 7.81
CA ALA A 128 28.35 -7.48 6.44
C ALA A 128 27.85 -6.50 5.36
N LEU A 129 26.97 -5.58 5.72
CA LEU A 129 26.41 -4.56 4.83
C LEU A 129 27.00 -3.19 5.15
N HIS A 130 28.19 -2.92 4.63
CA HIS A 130 28.84 -1.61 4.73
C HIS A 130 28.01 -0.48 4.08
N ASP A 131 27.15 -0.80 3.10
CA ASP A 131 26.16 0.11 2.53
C ASP A 131 24.83 -0.63 2.23
N PRO A 132 23.85 -0.57 3.14
CA PRO A 132 22.59 -1.30 2.98
C PRO A 132 21.71 -0.73 1.84
N LEU A 133 21.81 0.55 1.51
CA LEU A 133 21.01 1.16 0.44
C LEU A 133 21.57 0.78 -0.93
N GLN A 134 22.89 0.88 -1.12
CA GLN A 134 23.53 0.47 -2.36
C GLN A 134 23.35 -1.03 -2.58
N SER A 135 23.51 -1.85 -1.54
CA SER A 135 23.27 -3.30 -1.61
C SER A 135 21.83 -3.61 -2.02
N PHE A 136 20.84 -2.91 -1.45
CA PHE A 136 19.46 -3.08 -1.84
C PHE A 136 19.20 -2.71 -3.31
N VAL A 137 19.60 -1.51 -3.74
CA VAL A 137 19.37 -1.04 -5.12
C VAL A 137 20.07 -1.94 -6.13
N ALA A 138 21.29 -2.41 -5.84
CA ALA A 138 22.03 -3.33 -6.69
C ALA A 138 21.33 -4.70 -6.79
N TRP A 139 20.73 -5.19 -5.71
CA TRP A 139 20.00 -6.47 -5.68
C TRP A 139 18.69 -6.44 -6.48
N LEU A 140 18.05 -5.28 -6.59
CA LEU A 140 16.77 -5.16 -7.29
C LEU A 140 16.86 -5.50 -8.79
N PRO A 141 15.82 -6.15 -9.37
CA PRO A 141 15.69 -6.26 -10.82
C PRO A 141 15.48 -4.87 -11.44
N VAL A 142 15.84 -4.72 -12.73
CA VAL A 142 15.80 -3.43 -13.47
C VAL A 142 14.44 -2.73 -13.32
N ALA A 143 13.34 -3.44 -13.49
CA ALA A 143 11.99 -2.88 -13.36
C ALA A 143 11.70 -2.32 -11.95
N ALA A 144 12.25 -2.92 -10.89
CA ALA A 144 12.09 -2.42 -9.54
C ALA A 144 13.04 -1.24 -9.24
N ARG A 145 14.24 -1.20 -9.85
CA ARG A 145 15.16 -0.06 -9.71
C ARG A 145 14.53 1.25 -10.17
N GLU A 146 13.73 1.25 -11.24
CA GLU A 146 12.99 2.45 -11.66
C GLU A 146 12.05 2.98 -10.56
N ARG A 147 11.43 2.06 -9.82
CA ARG A 147 10.53 2.36 -8.69
C ARG A 147 11.31 2.97 -7.53
N TRP A 148 12.48 2.43 -7.20
CA TRP A 148 13.27 2.85 -6.04
C TRP A 148 14.20 4.04 -6.30
N GLY A 149 14.76 4.16 -7.51
CA GLY A 149 15.79 5.14 -7.84
C GLY A 149 17.16 4.76 -7.25
N GLU A 150 18.06 5.74 -7.26
CA GLU A 150 19.44 5.57 -6.78
C GLU A 150 19.55 5.55 -5.26
N ALA A 151 20.55 4.84 -4.73
CA ALA A 151 20.80 4.73 -3.29
C ALA A 151 21.05 6.11 -2.62
N SER A 152 21.75 7.01 -3.31
CA SER A 152 22.00 8.38 -2.82
C SER A 152 20.70 9.18 -2.66
N THR A 153 19.74 9.00 -3.56
CA THR A 153 18.41 9.64 -3.44
C THR A 153 17.66 9.07 -2.24
N LEU A 154 17.74 7.76 -2.02
CA LEU A 154 17.12 7.11 -0.86
C LEU A 154 17.71 7.61 0.46
N ALA A 155 19.04 7.77 0.52
CA ALA A 155 19.75 8.28 1.68
C ALA A 155 19.28 9.69 2.08
N THR A 156 19.11 10.59 1.10
CA THR A 156 18.59 11.95 1.31
C THR A 156 17.14 11.94 1.80
N LEU A 157 16.33 10.96 1.39
CA LEU A 157 14.92 10.90 1.72
C LEU A 157 14.64 10.39 3.15
N ALA A 158 15.38 9.38 3.62
CA ALA A 158 15.05 8.71 4.89
C ALA A 158 16.28 8.17 5.67
N GLY A 159 17.48 8.71 5.40
CA GLY A 159 18.72 8.36 6.08
C GLY A 159 19.44 7.16 5.46
N SER A 160 20.62 6.82 5.98
CA SER A 160 21.51 5.80 5.36
C SER A 160 21.12 4.35 5.62
N THR A 161 20.15 4.09 6.52
CA THR A 161 19.75 2.72 6.90
C THR A 161 18.43 2.33 6.25
N MET A 162 18.41 1.23 5.50
CA MET A 162 17.22 0.76 4.79
C MET A 162 16.04 0.48 5.74
N SER A 163 14.96 1.23 5.57
CA SER A 163 13.77 1.20 6.45
C SER A 163 12.48 1.24 5.65
N VAL A 164 11.35 0.89 6.28
CA VAL A 164 10.02 1.03 5.68
C VAL A 164 9.72 2.50 5.30
N GLY A 165 10.31 3.46 6.02
CA GLY A 165 10.20 4.89 5.71
C GLY A 165 10.66 5.25 4.30
N HIS A 166 11.65 4.54 3.77
CA HIS A 166 12.13 4.75 2.39
C HIS A 166 11.04 4.48 1.35
N ALA A 167 10.18 3.48 1.56
CA ALA A 167 9.07 3.19 0.65
C ALA A 167 8.05 4.34 0.63
N TYR A 168 7.69 4.88 1.79
CA TYR A 168 6.79 6.03 1.89
C TYR A 168 7.40 7.28 1.27
N ALA A 169 8.63 7.64 1.64
CA ALA A 169 9.29 8.83 1.13
C ALA A 169 9.50 8.75 -0.40
N ARG A 170 9.87 7.57 -0.91
CA ARG A 170 10.00 7.36 -2.35
C ARG A 170 8.67 7.43 -3.07
N LEU A 171 7.59 6.86 -2.51
CA LEU A 171 6.26 6.96 -3.11
C LEU A 171 5.74 8.40 -3.09
N ALA A 172 6.00 9.16 -2.02
CA ALA A 172 5.67 10.58 -1.92
C ALA A 172 6.36 11.38 -3.04
N LEU A 173 7.68 11.22 -3.18
CA LEU A 173 8.46 11.84 -4.25
C LEU A 173 7.93 11.48 -5.65
N ARG A 174 7.65 10.20 -5.91
CA ARG A 174 7.16 9.74 -7.23
C ARG A 174 5.77 10.26 -7.57
N SER A 175 4.88 10.24 -6.59
CA SER A 175 3.51 10.73 -6.75
C SER A 175 3.42 12.26 -6.71
N GLY A 176 4.49 12.96 -6.31
CA GLY A 176 4.44 14.40 -6.12
C GLY A 176 3.50 14.84 -4.99
N LEU A 177 3.17 13.93 -4.08
CA LEU A 177 2.39 14.23 -2.87
C LEU A 177 3.37 14.56 -1.74
N ALA A 178 3.01 15.52 -0.89
CA ALA A 178 3.65 15.65 0.42
C ALA A 178 3.45 14.36 1.22
N GLU A 179 4.39 13.99 2.09
CA GLU A 179 4.28 12.74 2.86
C GLU A 179 3.02 12.70 3.73
N THR A 180 2.62 13.84 4.29
CA THR A 180 1.38 13.99 5.06
C THR A 180 0.15 13.68 4.22
N GLU A 181 0.09 14.21 2.99
CA GLU A 181 -1.00 13.95 2.03
C GLU A 181 -1.01 12.49 1.56
N LEU A 182 0.15 11.90 1.30
CA LEU A 182 0.27 10.48 0.99
C LEU A 182 -0.30 9.61 2.12
N ARG A 183 0.07 9.92 3.37
CA ARG A 183 -0.41 9.18 4.56
C ARG A 183 -1.91 9.32 4.73
N LYS A 184 -2.49 10.50 4.55
CA LYS A 184 -3.94 10.71 4.56
C LYS A 184 -4.65 9.86 3.51
N GLN A 185 -4.14 9.82 2.28
CA GLN A 185 -4.74 8.97 1.24
C GLN A 185 -4.61 7.46 1.54
N LEU A 186 -3.50 7.03 2.14
CA LEU A 186 -3.26 5.62 2.48
C LEU A 186 -3.99 5.16 3.74
N PHE A 187 -4.23 6.03 4.72
CA PHE A 187 -4.75 5.65 6.04
C PHE A 187 -6.03 6.37 6.46
N ALA A 188 -6.65 7.14 5.56
CA ALA A 188 -7.70 8.11 5.89
C ALA A 188 -7.19 9.20 6.88
N ASP A 189 -8.00 10.22 7.17
CA ASP A 189 -7.72 11.09 8.32
C ASP A 189 -7.82 10.22 9.57
N LEU A 190 -6.68 9.74 10.07
CA LEU A 190 -6.63 9.05 11.34
C LEU A 190 -7.17 10.01 12.40
N PRO A 191 -8.12 9.59 13.26
CA PRO A 191 -8.50 10.40 14.41
C PRO A 191 -7.24 10.76 15.18
N ARG A 192 -7.14 12.00 15.65
CA ARG A 192 -6.03 12.42 16.50
C ARG A 192 -6.00 11.46 17.71
N PRO A 193 -4.84 11.20 18.34
CA PRO A 193 -4.74 10.33 19.51
C PRO A 193 -5.73 10.67 20.64
N GLU A 194 -6.24 11.90 20.67
CA GLU A 194 -7.25 12.40 21.61
C GLU A 194 -8.66 11.82 21.35
N GLU A 195 -9.04 11.56 20.10
CA GLU A 195 -10.35 11.01 19.72
C GLU A 195 -10.42 9.47 19.91
N ALA A 196 -9.27 8.79 19.90
CA ALA A 196 -9.19 7.35 20.19
C ALA A 196 -9.48 7.02 21.67
N ARG A 197 -9.30 7.99 22.59
CA ARG A 197 -9.58 7.81 24.02
C ARG A 197 -11.09 7.87 24.33
N THR A 198 -11.85 8.64 23.58
CA THR A 198 -13.30 8.79 23.78
C THR A 198 -14.06 7.51 23.42
N LEU A 199 -13.56 6.73 22.45
CA LEU A 199 -14.18 5.46 22.04
C LEU A 199 -13.89 4.30 23.01
N SER A 200 -12.78 4.32 23.76
CA SER A 200 -12.53 3.34 24.84
C SER A 200 -13.20 3.69 26.17
N ALA A 201 -13.60 4.95 26.38
CA ALA A 201 -14.28 5.37 27.61
C ALA A 201 -15.80 5.07 27.58
N GLY A 202 -16.40 4.94 26.39
CA GLY A 202 -17.84 4.66 26.23
C GLY A 202 -18.26 3.20 26.34
N GLU A 203 -17.32 2.25 26.39
CA GLU A 203 -17.59 0.80 26.50
C GLU A 203 -17.38 0.26 27.94
N ALA A 204 -17.14 1.13 28.92
CA ALA A 204 -16.96 0.74 30.33
C ALA A 204 -18.20 0.96 31.21
N GLU A 205 -19.31 1.47 30.66
CA GLU A 205 -20.59 1.60 31.37
C GLU A 205 -21.71 0.95 30.55
N GLY A 206 -21.92 -0.34 30.76
CA GLY A 206 -23.00 -1.14 30.17
C GLY A 206 -23.08 -2.52 30.79
#